data_AF-A0A2A5DMF1-F1
#
_entry.id   AF-A0A2A5DMF1-F1
#
_cell.length_a   1.000
_cell.length_b   1.000
_cell.length_c   1.000
_cell.angle_alpha   90.00
_cell.angle_beta   90.00
_cell.angle_gamma   90.00
#
_symmetry.space_group_name_H-M   'P 1'
#
loop_
_entity.id
_entity.type
_entity.pdbx_description
1 polymer ?
#
loop_
_entity_poly.entity_id
_entity_poly.type
_entity_poly.pdbx_seq_one_letter_code
_entity_poly.pdbx_strand_id
1 'polypeptide(L)'
;MKNGQSLNPPVNWNEVITWQDELDEPFSSKLPFNEEEVLFPNVSEDILFSPNAEHHGFTNSKAHICCPGSSFISGNIDPQGNKYNLSKHGFVVGFGDTWQNAFDLIFKELKFADAGGITINHPTWFSKLPESQIIEMLDYDERVLGIEIYNGSVGRKNWSEVPGYEPPNEKDFGYSTNLWDRILETGRRCWGFSVPDHGVELGTDWIGRNILLVSEFTDHDCLKAYREGSFYGCLKDNGLRVLNFNANEASISVKTNRKATFKFITEKGIVRQSEGEDACFQISEETNNSKLVYVRLEISDTSGECLFLQPVMYN
;
A
#
# COMPACT_ATOMS: atom_id res chain seq x y z
N MET A 1 1.89 -20.79 -9.75
CA MET A 1 1.01 -21.79 -10.42
C MET A 1 1.82 -22.57 -11.45
N LYS A 2 1.54 -23.87 -11.62
CA LYS A 2 2.02 -24.70 -12.74
C LYS A 2 0.82 -25.19 -13.53
N ASN A 3 0.72 -24.87 -14.82
CA ASN A 3 -0.40 -25.26 -15.70
C ASN A 3 -1.79 -24.94 -15.09
N GLY A 4 -1.93 -23.77 -14.47
CA GLY A 4 -3.19 -23.34 -13.85
C GLY A 4 -3.51 -24.01 -12.51
N GLN A 5 -2.56 -24.71 -11.89
CA GLN A 5 -2.73 -25.31 -10.56
C GLN A 5 -1.76 -24.72 -9.53
N SER A 6 -2.25 -24.51 -8.31
CA SER A 6 -1.44 -24.07 -7.17
C SER A 6 -0.51 -25.19 -6.71
N LEU A 7 0.71 -24.83 -6.34
CA LEU A 7 1.60 -25.73 -5.61
C LEU A 7 1.44 -25.45 -4.11
N ASN A 8 1.41 -26.51 -3.31
CA ASN A 8 1.35 -26.36 -1.86
C ASN A 8 2.73 -25.91 -1.35
N PRO A 9 2.82 -24.83 -0.57
CA PRO A 9 4.05 -24.46 0.09
C PRO A 9 4.39 -25.44 1.24
N PRO A 10 5.67 -25.56 1.63
CA PRO A 10 6.84 -24.95 0.98
C PRO A 10 7.16 -25.61 -0.36
N VAL A 11 7.48 -24.81 -1.38
CA VAL A 11 7.86 -25.31 -2.72
C VAL A 11 9.36 -25.56 -2.76
N ASN A 12 9.77 -26.82 -2.90
CA ASN A 12 11.18 -27.18 -3.09
C ASN A 12 11.57 -27.10 -4.57
N TRP A 13 12.26 -26.02 -4.96
CA TRP A 13 12.66 -25.82 -6.36
C TRP A 13 13.71 -26.83 -6.86
N ASN A 14 14.49 -27.44 -5.97
CA ASN A 14 15.44 -28.51 -6.34
C ASN A 14 14.71 -29.79 -6.76
N GLU A 15 13.51 -30.05 -6.24
CA GLU A 15 12.67 -31.18 -6.67
C GLU A 15 11.84 -30.85 -7.91
N VAL A 16 11.51 -29.56 -8.10
CA VAL A 16 10.67 -29.10 -9.20
C VAL A 16 11.44 -28.99 -10.51
N ILE A 17 12.67 -28.48 -10.48
CA ILE A 17 13.48 -28.26 -11.68
C ILE A 17 14.21 -29.54 -12.05
N THR A 18 13.69 -30.23 -13.06
CA THR A 18 14.29 -31.47 -13.61
C THR A 18 14.98 -31.26 -14.97
N TRP A 19 15.16 -30.01 -15.38
CA TRP A 19 15.66 -29.59 -16.71
C TRP A 19 16.91 -28.70 -16.59
N GLN A 20 17.79 -29.01 -15.63
CA GLN A 20 19.01 -28.24 -15.39
C GLN A 20 19.92 -28.16 -16.63
N ASP A 21 19.89 -29.20 -17.47
CA ASP A 21 20.63 -29.30 -18.73
C ASP A 21 20.10 -28.37 -19.83
N GLU A 22 18.89 -27.83 -19.68
CA GLU A 22 18.30 -26.84 -20.60
C GLU A 22 18.63 -25.37 -20.22
N LEU A 23 19.33 -25.15 -19.10
CA LEU A 23 19.62 -23.81 -18.59
C LEU A 23 20.98 -23.29 -19.09
N ASP A 24 21.03 -21.99 -19.38
CA ASP A 24 22.29 -21.31 -19.70
C ASP A 24 23.10 -21.03 -18.42
N GLU A 25 24.42 -20.97 -18.54
CA GLU A 25 25.29 -20.49 -17.45
C GLU A 25 24.99 -19.02 -17.12
N PRO A 26 24.98 -18.62 -15.82
CA PRO A 26 25.37 -19.39 -14.65
C PRO A 26 24.21 -20.12 -13.95
N PHE A 27 23.04 -20.26 -14.58
CA PHE A 27 21.84 -20.79 -13.91
C PHE A 27 21.87 -22.33 -13.80
N SER A 28 22.41 -23.01 -14.80
CA SER A 28 22.71 -24.45 -14.76
C SER A 28 23.60 -24.80 -13.57
N SER A 29 24.70 -24.07 -13.36
CA SER A 29 25.69 -24.37 -12.30
C SER A 29 25.24 -23.99 -10.89
N LYS A 30 24.13 -23.25 -10.74
CA LYS A 30 23.53 -22.89 -9.45
C LYS A 30 22.59 -23.95 -8.88
N LEU A 31 22.32 -25.02 -9.63
CA LEU A 31 21.46 -26.12 -9.21
C LEU A 31 22.28 -27.35 -8.78
N PRO A 32 21.86 -28.06 -7.71
CA PRO A 32 20.78 -27.70 -6.79
C PRO A 32 21.12 -26.45 -5.98
N PHE A 33 20.11 -25.65 -5.63
CA PHE A 33 20.25 -24.54 -4.71
C PHE A 33 20.70 -25.04 -3.34
N ASN A 34 21.69 -24.36 -2.76
CA ASN A 34 22.06 -24.58 -1.37
C ASN A 34 21.04 -23.91 -0.46
N GLU A 35 20.54 -24.64 0.53
CA GLU A 35 19.78 -24.04 1.62
C GLU A 35 20.75 -23.32 2.55
N GLU A 36 20.55 -22.02 2.73
CA GLU A 36 21.39 -21.17 3.59
C GLU A 36 20.66 -20.83 4.90
N GLU A 37 21.42 -20.33 5.87
CA GLU A 37 20.87 -19.79 7.12
C GLU A 37 19.96 -18.58 6.85
N VAL A 38 19.15 -18.21 7.83
CA VAL A 38 18.24 -17.06 7.75
C VAL A 38 19.03 -15.81 7.37
N LEU A 39 18.56 -15.10 6.32
CA LEU A 39 19.21 -13.92 5.75
C LEU A 39 19.51 -12.81 6.78
N PHE A 40 18.70 -12.73 7.83
CA PHE A 40 18.83 -11.76 8.91
C PHE A 40 18.89 -12.47 10.27
N PRO A 41 20.06 -13.01 10.66
CA PRO A 41 20.16 -13.82 11.87
C PRO A 41 20.19 -12.98 13.17
N ASN A 42 20.56 -11.69 13.07
CA ASN A 42 20.73 -10.78 14.21
C ASN A 42 19.80 -9.58 14.08
N VAL A 43 18.50 -9.84 14.15
CA VAL A 43 17.49 -8.77 14.10
C VAL A 43 17.30 -8.23 15.50
N SER A 44 17.25 -6.90 15.62
CA SER A 44 17.06 -6.22 16.90
C SER A 44 15.70 -6.58 17.52
N GLU A 45 15.63 -6.63 18.85
CA GLU A 45 14.42 -7.01 19.61
C GLU A 45 13.27 -6.01 19.44
N ASP A 46 13.55 -4.80 18.96
CA ASP A 46 12.58 -3.75 18.65
C ASP A 46 11.99 -3.83 17.23
N ILE A 47 12.30 -4.90 16.48
CA ILE A 47 11.74 -5.15 15.15
C ILE A 47 10.70 -6.27 15.25
N LEU A 48 9.50 -6.00 14.78
CA LEU A 48 8.43 -6.98 14.64
C LEU A 48 8.43 -7.57 13.23
N PHE A 49 8.33 -8.90 13.15
CA PHE A 49 8.15 -9.61 11.89
C PHE A 49 6.67 -9.92 11.66
N SER A 50 6.20 -9.53 10.48
CA SER A 50 4.87 -9.84 9.99
C SER A 50 4.96 -10.32 8.54
N PRO A 51 4.17 -11.33 8.13
CA PRO A 51 4.17 -11.75 6.74
C PRO A 51 3.55 -10.66 5.87
N ASN A 52 4.20 -10.34 4.76
CA ASN A 52 3.71 -9.43 3.74
C ASN A 52 4.32 -9.87 2.41
N ALA A 53 3.49 -10.14 1.42
CA ALA A 53 3.94 -10.50 0.09
C ALA A 53 3.39 -9.50 -0.94
N GLU A 54 4.21 -9.24 -1.95
CA GLU A 54 3.78 -8.52 -3.15
C GLU A 54 3.18 -9.51 -4.14
N HIS A 55 2.03 -9.15 -4.71
CA HIS A 55 1.34 -9.97 -5.70
C HIS A 55 1.03 -9.17 -6.96
N HIS A 56 1.26 -9.80 -8.10
CA HIS A 56 0.99 -9.27 -9.43
C HIS A 56 0.78 -10.43 -10.42
N GLY A 57 0.58 -10.10 -11.71
CA GLY A 57 0.42 -11.10 -12.76
C GLY A 57 -0.94 -11.80 -12.72
N PHE A 58 -2.00 -11.04 -12.42
CA PHE A 58 -3.37 -11.53 -12.50
C PHE A 58 -3.83 -11.67 -13.95
N THR A 59 -4.66 -12.67 -14.25
CA THR A 59 -5.13 -12.92 -15.61
C THR A 59 -6.14 -11.88 -16.12
N ASN A 60 -6.81 -11.17 -15.21
CA ASN A 60 -7.87 -10.20 -15.49
C ASN A 60 -7.56 -8.78 -14.95
N SER A 61 -6.34 -8.53 -14.47
CA SER A 61 -5.95 -7.22 -13.95
C SER A 61 -4.44 -7.00 -14.02
N LYS A 62 -4.04 -5.73 -14.13
CA LYS A 62 -2.65 -5.28 -13.95
C LYS A 62 -2.35 -4.85 -12.52
N ALA A 63 -3.21 -5.21 -11.57
CA ALA A 63 -3.05 -4.83 -10.19
C ALA A 63 -1.73 -5.36 -9.64
N HIS A 64 -1.13 -4.53 -8.80
CA HIS A 64 -0.05 -4.87 -7.91
C HIS A 64 -0.60 -4.62 -6.52
N ILE A 65 -0.48 -5.59 -5.64
CA ILE A 65 -0.98 -5.48 -4.28
C ILE A 65 0.08 -5.93 -3.27
N CYS A 66 0.01 -5.41 -2.06
CA CYS A 66 0.62 -6.00 -0.87
C CYS A 66 -0.46 -6.57 0.03
N CYS A 67 -0.08 -7.50 0.91
CA CYS A 67 -0.99 -8.16 1.83
C CYS A 67 -0.45 -8.22 3.26
N PRO A 68 -0.30 -7.07 3.96
CA PRO A 68 0.20 -7.08 5.34
C PRO A 68 -0.62 -8.03 6.20
N GLY A 69 0.05 -8.99 6.83
CA GLY A 69 -0.52 -10.00 7.70
C GLY A 69 -0.93 -11.31 7.03
N SER A 70 -0.73 -11.50 5.72
CA SER A 70 -1.02 -12.78 5.04
C SER A 70 0.24 -13.57 4.72
N SER A 71 0.24 -14.87 5.02
CA SER A 71 1.30 -15.80 4.62
C SER A 71 1.15 -16.34 3.21
N PHE A 72 0.09 -15.94 2.49
CA PHE A 72 -0.06 -16.30 1.09
C PHE A 72 1.05 -15.66 0.25
N ILE A 73 1.68 -16.44 -0.62
CA ILE A 73 2.73 -15.98 -1.52
C ILE A 73 2.35 -16.39 -2.94
N SER A 74 2.37 -15.43 -3.87
CA SER A 74 2.27 -15.69 -5.30
C SER A 74 3.57 -15.29 -5.97
N GLY A 75 4.12 -16.15 -6.81
CA GLY A 75 5.36 -15.87 -7.51
C GLY A 75 6.23 -17.11 -7.59
N ASN A 76 7.40 -16.93 -8.20
CA ASN A 76 8.39 -17.99 -8.36
C ASN A 76 9.79 -17.36 -8.42
N ILE A 77 10.81 -18.21 -8.42
CA ILE A 77 12.23 -17.81 -8.44
C ILE A 77 12.72 -17.25 -9.79
N ASP A 78 11.85 -17.18 -10.80
CA ASP A 78 12.14 -16.67 -12.14
C ASP A 78 11.20 -15.50 -12.49
N PRO A 79 11.30 -14.35 -11.80
CA PRO A 79 10.36 -13.24 -11.97
C PRO A 79 10.40 -12.60 -13.37
N GLN A 80 11.45 -12.84 -14.15
CA GLN A 80 11.58 -12.40 -15.54
C GLN A 80 11.20 -13.51 -16.54
N GLY A 81 10.93 -14.73 -16.05
CA GLY A 81 10.46 -15.88 -16.83
C GLY A 81 11.47 -16.47 -17.81
N ASN A 82 12.74 -16.08 -17.72
CA ASN A 82 13.77 -16.38 -18.71
C ASN A 82 15.09 -16.89 -18.12
N LYS A 83 15.23 -17.01 -16.79
CA LYS A 83 16.49 -17.45 -16.16
C LYS A 83 16.50 -18.95 -15.86
N TYR A 84 15.39 -19.48 -15.39
CA TYR A 84 15.25 -20.90 -15.03
C TYR A 84 14.28 -21.64 -15.95
N ASN A 85 13.90 -21.02 -17.09
CA ASN A 85 12.98 -21.56 -18.08
C ASN A 85 11.62 -22.01 -17.49
N LEU A 86 11.21 -21.46 -16.33
CA LEU A 86 10.00 -21.90 -15.63
C LEU A 86 8.76 -21.78 -16.54
N SER A 87 8.69 -20.73 -17.35
CA SER A 87 7.63 -20.50 -18.34
C SER A 87 7.51 -21.61 -19.40
N LYS A 88 8.64 -22.14 -19.89
CA LYS A 88 8.66 -23.28 -20.84
C LYS A 88 8.11 -24.56 -20.23
N HIS A 89 8.18 -24.67 -18.89
CA HIS A 89 7.73 -25.83 -18.11
C HIS A 89 6.39 -25.59 -17.40
N GLY A 90 5.61 -24.62 -17.87
CA GLY A 90 4.23 -24.40 -17.47
C GLY A 90 4.02 -23.49 -16.25
N PHE A 91 5.08 -22.85 -15.74
CA PHE A 91 4.98 -21.91 -14.63
C PHE A 91 4.78 -20.49 -15.14
N VAL A 92 3.75 -19.84 -14.64
CA VAL A 92 3.43 -18.44 -14.94
C VAL A 92 4.20 -17.48 -14.02
N VAL A 93 4.55 -16.30 -14.54
CA VAL A 93 5.10 -15.19 -13.74
C VAL A 93 3.98 -14.55 -12.92
N GLY A 94 4.22 -14.35 -11.62
CA GLY A 94 3.22 -13.83 -10.69
C GLY A 94 2.22 -14.89 -10.23
N PHE A 95 0.96 -14.49 -10.03
CA PHE A 95 -0.09 -15.40 -9.56
C PHE A 95 -0.62 -16.30 -10.69
N GLY A 96 -1.01 -15.72 -11.83
CA GLY A 96 -1.49 -16.46 -13.00
C GLY A 96 -2.89 -17.06 -12.87
N ASP A 97 -3.72 -16.46 -12.03
CA ASP A 97 -5.17 -16.61 -12.01
C ASP A 97 -5.80 -15.21 -11.73
N THR A 98 -7.12 -15.14 -11.56
CA THR A 98 -7.83 -13.88 -11.33
C THR A 98 -7.45 -13.23 -10.00
N TRP A 99 -7.56 -11.90 -9.91
CA TRP A 99 -7.30 -11.20 -8.65
C TRP A 99 -8.30 -11.61 -7.55
N GLN A 100 -9.55 -11.95 -7.91
CA GLN A 100 -10.56 -12.43 -6.97
C GLN A 100 -10.10 -13.71 -6.26
N ASN A 101 -9.66 -14.71 -7.03
CA ASN A 101 -9.13 -15.95 -6.46
C ASN A 101 -7.89 -15.69 -5.59
N ALA A 102 -7.04 -14.72 -5.98
CA ALA A 102 -5.90 -14.33 -5.16
C ALA A 102 -6.35 -13.75 -3.82
N PHE A 103 -7.35 -12.85 -3.83
CA PHE A 103 -7.87 -12.21 -2.63
C PHE A 103 -8.45 -13.25 -1.67
N ASP A 104 -9.24 -14.20 -2.17
CA ASP A 104 -9.79 -15.28 -1.35
C ASP A 104 -8.70 -16.12 -0.66
N LEU A 105 -7.62 -16.43 -1.38
CA LEU A 105 -6.47 -17.15 -0.82
C LEU A 105 -5.71 -16.30 0.21
N ILE A 106 -5.46 -15.02 -0.10
CA ILE A 106 -4.82 -14.07 0.81
C ILE A 106 -5.59 -13.99 2.13
N PHE A 107 -6.91 -13.86 2.05
CA PHE A 107 -7.79 -13.75 3.20
C PHE A 107 -7.84 -15.01 4.05
N LYS A 108 -7.77 -16.19 3.42
CA LYS A 108 -7.71 -17.48 4.12
C LYS A 108 -6.40 -17.64 4.90
N GLU A 109 -5.32 -17.06 4.39
CA GLU A 109 -3.97 -17.14 4.96
C GLU A 109 -3.60 -15.90 5.80
N LEU A 110 -4.57 -15.09 6.21
CA LEU A 110 -4.34 -14.04 7.19
C LEU A 110 -3.94 -14.66 8.53
N LYS A 111 -2.82 -14.19 9.09
CA LYS A 111 -2.32 -14.58 10.40
C LYS A 111 -3.33 -14.29 11.51
N PHE A 112 -4.05 -13.18 11.38
CA PHE A 112 -5.13 -12.79 12.29
C PHE A 112 -6.36 -12.38 11.48
N ALA A 113 -7.51 -12.95 11.80
CA ALA A 113 -8.74 -12.73 11.03
C ALA A 113 -9.23 -11.27 11.08
N ASP A 114 -8.95 -10.55 12.18
CA ASP A 114 -9.38 -9.17 12.41
C ASP A 114 -8.29 -8.12 12.12
N ALA A 115 -7.15 -8.51 11.55
CA ALA A 115 -6.00 -7.63 11.32
C ALA A 115 -5.45 -7.78 9.89
N GLY A 116 -4.61 -6.84 9.47
CA GLY A 116 -3.94 -6.88 8.17
C GLY A 116 -4.89 -6.59 7.02
N GLY A 117 -4.63 -7.08 5.82
CA GLY A 117 -5.52 -6.92 4.66
C GLY A 117 -4.78 -6.78 3.35
N ILE A 118 -5.43 -6.17 2.34
CA ILE A 118 -4.85 -5.94 1.02
C ILE A 118 -4.70 -4.45 0.77
N THR A 119 -3.54 -4.01 0.29
CA THR A 119 -3.32 -2.65 -0.24
C THR A 119 -3.20 -2.70 -1.75
N ILE A 120 -3.83 -1.76 -2.45
CA ILE A 120 -3.69 -1.62 -3.91
C ILE A 120 -2.52 -0.68 -4.18
N ASN A 121 -1.43 -1.24 -4.68
CA ASN A 121 -0.17 -0.53 -4.84
C ASN A 121 -0.17 0.27 -6.13
N HIS A 122 0.33 1.50 -6.04
CA HIS A 122 0.54 2.43 -7.15
C HIS A 122 -0.49 2.37 -8.30
N PRO A 123 -1.81 2.39 -8.01
CA PRO A 123 -2.84 2.15 -9.03
C PRO A 123 -2.84 3.20 -10.14
N THR A 124 -2.43 4.43 -9.81
CA THR A 124 -2.43 5.59 -10.70
C THR A 124 -1.29 5.55 -11.73
N TRP A 125 -0.12 5.04 -11.37
CA TRP A 125 1.10 5.27 -12.16
C TRP A 125 1.42 4.12 -13.12
N PHE A 126 2.04 3.03 -12.62
CA PHE A 126 2.47 1.91 -13.46
C PHE A 126 1.31 0.99 -13.83
N SER A 127 0.45 0.68 -12.85
CA SER A 127 -0.67 -0.24 -13.04
C SER A 127 -1.79 0.37 -13.91
N LYS A 128 -1.94 1.70 -13.88
CA LYS A 128 -3.00 2.47 -14.56
C LYS A 128 -4.36 1.78 -14.47
N LEU A 129 -4.72 1.37 -13.25
CA LEU A 129 -5.95 0.64 -13.03
C LEU A 129 -7.14 1.55 -13.35
N PRO A 130 -8.13 1.07 -14.13
CA PRO A 130 -9.39 1.78 -14.28
C PRO A 130 -10.02 2.00 -12.90
N GLU A 131 -10.54 3.20 -12.65
CA GLU A 131 -11.19 3.53 -11.38
C GLU A 131 -12.32 2.56 -11.04
N SER A 132 -13.06 2.06 -12.05
CA SER A 132 -14.09 1.04 -11.88
C SER A 132 -13.54 -0.29 -11.33
N GLN A 133 -12.32 -0.69 -11.70
CA GLN A 133 -11.69 -1.90 -11.17
C GLN A 133 -11.18 -1.68 -9.75
N ILE A 134 -10.68 -0.49 -9.41
CA ILE A 134 -10.29 -0.16 -8.03
C ILE A 134 -11.52 -0.20 -7.13
N ILE A 135 -12.64 0.38 -7.58
CA ILE A 135 -13.93 0.31 -6.90
C ILE A 135 -14.39 -1.15 -6.73
N GLU A 136 -14.32 -1.96 -7.78
CA GLU A 136 -14.65 -3.39 -7.72
C GLU A 136 -13.82 -4.13 -6.66
N MET A 137 -12.52 -3.83 -6.57
CA MET A 137 -11.63 -4.42 -5.56
C MET A 137 -11.98 -3.95 -4.15
N LEU A 138 -12.25 -2.66 -3.94
CA LEU A 138 -12.66 -2.11 -2.64
C LEU A 138 -14.01 -2.68 -2.17
N ASP A 139 -14.94 -2.90 -3.10
CA ASP A 139 -16.27 -3.45 -2.81
C ASP A 139 -16.25 -4.99 -2.64
N TYR A 140 -15.15 -5.66 -3.03
CA TYR A 140 -15.05 -7.12 -2.99
C TYR A 140 -15.13 -7.65 -1.55
N ASP A 141 -14.40 -7.02 -0.63
CA ASP A 141 -14.37 -7.40 0.77
C ASP A 141 -13.86 -6.22 1.61
N GLU A 142 -14.42 -6.03 2.81
CA GLU A 142 -13.98 -4.98 3.73
C GLU A 142 -12.49 -5.06 4.07
N ARG A 143 -11.87 -6.21 3.79
CA ARG A 143 -10.47 -6.46 4.05
C ARG A 143 -9.51 -5.89 3.01
N VAL A 144 -10.04 -5.34 1.92
CA VAL A 144 -9.30 -4.48 0.99
C VAL A 144 -9.22 -3.08 1.59
N LEU A 145 -8.02 -2.69 2.00
CA LEU A 145 -7.81 -1.57 2.91
C LEU A 145 -7.89 -0.22 2.23
N GLY A 146 -7.29 -0.10 1.05
CA GLY A 146 -7.17 1.17 0.35
C GLY A 146 -6.07 1.17 -0.70
N ILE A 147 -5.57 2.35 -1.02
CA ILE A 147 -4.63 2.58 -2.12
C ILE A 147 -3.35 3.28 -1.65
N GLU A 148 -2.25 3.10 -2.38
CA GLU A 148 -1.12 4.01 -2.28
C GLU A 148 -1.51 5.41 -2.77
N ILE A 149 -1.36 6.40 -1.88
CA ILE A 149 -1.57 7.83 -2.18
C ILE A 149 -0.26 8.57 -2.35
N TYR A 150 0.83 7.99 -1.85
CA TYR A 150 2.19 8.45 -2.08
C TYR A 150 3.13 7.28 -2.31
N ASN A 151 3.95 7.37 -3.37
CA ASN A 151 5.00 6.40 -3.67
C ASN A 151 6.34 7.10 -3.95
N GLY A 152 7.33 6.84 -3.11
CA GLY A 152 8.65 7.46 -3.18
C GLY A 152 9.44 7.11 -4.45
N SER A 153 9.30 5.90 -4.99
CA SER A 153 9.91 5.52 -6.28
C SER A 153 9.32 6.27 -7.45
N VAL A 154 8.01 6.45 -7.46
CA VAL A 154 7.33 7.24 -8.49
C VAL A 154 7.70 8.71 -8.37
N GLY A 155 7.74 9.28 -7.15
CA GLY A 155 7.99 10.70 -6.94
C GLY A 155 9.38 11.17 -7.37
N ARG A 156 10.35 10.26 -7.46
CA ARG A 156 11.72 10.56 -7.90
C ARG A 156 11.91 10.50 -9.41
N LYS A 157 11.01 9.82 -10.12
CA LYS A 157 11.15 9.62 -11.56
C LYS A 157 10.64 10.85 -12.31
N ASN A 158 11.43 11.34 -13.28
CA ASN A 158 10.94 12.36 -14.20
C ASN A 158 10.05 11.71 -15.27
N TRP A 159 8.74 11.65 -15.00
CA TRP A 159 7.80 10.98 -15.89
C TRP A 159 7.59 11.68 -17.23
N SER A 160 7.93 12.96 -17.33
CA SER A 160 7.86 13.72 -18.58
C SER A 160 8.84 13.20 -19.66
N GLU A 161 9.86 12.44 -19.26
CA GLU A 161 10.86 11.85 -20.15
C GLU A 161 10.48 10.43 -20.62
N VAL A 162 9.41 9.84 -20.08
CA VAL A 162 8.97 8.50 -20.47
C VAL A 162 8.13 8.59 -21.74
N PRO A 163 8.58 8.07 -22.89
CA PRO A 163 7.87 8.22 -24.16
C PRO A 163 6.46 7.60 -24.09
N GLY A 164 5.45 8.39 -24.47
CA GLY A 164 4.05 7.93 -24.50
C GLY A 164 3.40 7.79 -23.12
N TYR A 165 4.05 8.22 -22.04
CA TYR A 165 3.43 8.27 -20.73
C TYR A 165 2.81 9.63 -20.46
N GLU A 166 1.48 9.65 -20.32
CA GLU A 166 0.77 10.80 -19.76
C GLU A 166 0.79 10.70 -18.22
N PRO A 167 1.37 11.68 -17.52
CA PRO A 167 1.35 11.71 -16.07
C PRO A 167 -0.06 11.97 -15.56
N PRO A 168 -0.42 11.42 -14.39
CA PRO A 168 -1.71 11.72 -13.79
C PRO A 168 -1.81 13.21 -13.48
N ASN A 169 -3.05 13.73 -13.52
CA ASN A 169 -3.34 15.07 -13.05
C ASN A 169 -3.26 15.08 -11.52
N GLU A 170 -2.07 15.32 -10.98
CA GLU A 170 -1.75 15.35 -9.56
C GLU A 170 -0.82 16.53 -9.27
N LYS A 171 -0.71 16.92 -8.00
CA LYS A 171 0.10 18.08 -7.60
C LYS A 171 1.56 17.93 -8.01
N ASP A 172 2.13 16.76 -7.72
CA ASP A 172 3.53 16.40 -7.97
C ASP A 172 3.60 14.91 -8.36
N PHE A 173 4.71 14.49 -8.97
CA PHE A 173 4.94 13.06 -9.20
C PHE A 173 4.96 12.28 -7.88
N GLY A 174 4.46 11.05 -7.93
CA GLY A 174 4.36 10.19 -6.75
C GLY A 174 3.14 10.43 -5.88
N TYR A 175 2.30 11.44 -6.17
CA TYR A 175 1.02 11.65 -5.51
C TYR A 175 -0.12 11.01 -6.29
N SER A 176 -1.11 10.50 -5.54
CA SER A 176 -2.34 9.91 -6.05
C SER A 176 -3.56 10.39 -5.22
N THR A 177 -3.47 11.62 -4.72
CA THR A 177 -4.49 12.23 -3.84
C THR A 177 -5.78 12.56 -4.58
N ASN A 178 -5.72 12.93 -5.86
CA ASN A 178 -6.94 13.19 -6.62
C ASN A 178 -7.71 11.89 -6.90
N LEU A 179 -7.03 10.76 -7.13
CA LEU A 179 -7.70 9.46 -7.19
C LEU A 179 -8.33 9.09 -5.84
N TRP A 180 -7.62 9.34 -4.74
CA TRP A 180 -8.14 9.09 -3.41
C TRP A 180 -9.43 9.88 -3.16
N ASP A 181 -9.44 11.17 -3.48
CA ASP A 181 -10.62 12.03 -3.35
C ASP A 181 -11.81 11.50 -4.14
N ARG A 182 -11.61 11.14 -5.41
CA ARG A 182 -12.69 10.60 -6.25
C ARG A 182 -13.27 9.29 -5.70
N ILE A 183 -12.44 8.43 -5.09
CA ILE A 183 -12.92 7.22 -4.43
C ILE A 183 -13.74 7.57 -3.19
N LEU A 184 -13.24 8.46 -2.34
CA LEU A 184 -13.91 8.87 -1.10
C LEU A 184 -15.23 9.60 -1.37
N GLU A 185 -15.32 10.39 -2.43
CA GLU A 185 -16.55 11.04 -2.92
C GLU A 185 -17.68 10.03 -3.19
N THR A 186 -17.36 8.77 -3.47
CA THR A 186 -18.36 7.72 -3.65
C THR A 186 -18.97 7.19 -2.35
N GLY A 187 -18.45 7.61 -1.19
CA GLY A 187 -18.85 7.10 0.13
C GLY A 187 -18.14 5.80 0.54
N ARG A 188 -17.16 5.34 -0.24
CA ARG A 188 -16.39 4.13 0.07
C ARG A 188 -15.28 4.42 1.07
N ARG A 189 -15.10 3.49 2.03
CA ARG A 189 -13.93 3.46 2.88
C ARG A 189 -12.70 3.13 2.02
N CYS A 190 -11.69 3.99 2.03
CA CYS A 190 -10.43 3.76 1.34
C CYS A 190 -9.30 4.42 2.13
N TRP A 191 -8.41 3.62 2.71
CA TRP A 191 -7.25 4.12 3.43
C TRP A 191 -6.15 4.58 2.45
N GLY A 192 -5.47 5.67 2.81
CA GLY A 192 -4.36 6.21 2.05
C GLY A 192 -3.02 5.74 2.63
N PHE A 193 -2.23 5.05 1.81
CA PHE A 193 -0.91 4.56 2.19
C PHE A 193 0.21 5.40 1.57
N SER A 194 1.20 5.75 2.39
CA SER A 194 2.44 6.38 1.93
C SER A 194 3.57 5.37 2.02
N VAL A 195 4.21 5.08 0.89
CA VAL A 195 5.26 4.04 0.81
C VAL A 195 6.53 4.56 0.15
N PRO A 196 7.71 4.04 0.54
CA PRO A 196 8.96 4.39 -0.13
C PRO A 196 9.20 3.57 -1.38
N ASP A 197 8.62 2.37 -1.45
CA ASP A 197 8.84 1.39 -2.52
C ASP A 197 10.37 1.13 -2.67
N HIS A 198 10.88 0.89 -3.87
CA HIS A 198 12.33 0.84 -4.20
C HIS A 198 13.13 2.12 -3.81
N GLY A 199 12.55 3.08 -3.09
CA GLY A 199 13.25 4.20 -2.45
C GLY A 199 14.18 3.81 -1.33
N VAL A 200 13.88 2.72 -0.66
CA VAL A 200 14.73 2.19 0.42
C VAL A 200 16.12 1.78 -0.06
N GLU A 201 16.28 1.42 -1.34
CA GLU A 201 17.55 0.95 -1.90
C GLU A 201 18.62 2.05 -1.99
N LEU A 202 18.25 3.33 -1.88
CA LEU A 202 19.17 4.46 -2.01
C LEU A 202 19.74 4.98 -0.68
N GLY A 203 19.41 4.35 0.44
CA GLY A 203 19.93 4.72 1.77
C GLY A 203 18.82 5.00 2.78
N THR A 204 19.09 5.85 3.77
CA THR A 204 18.25 6.01 4.97
C THR A 204 17.22 7.15 4.89
N ASP A 205 17.33 8.04 3.89
CA ASP A 205 16.47 9.22 3.70
C ASP A 205 15.33 8.96 2.70
N TRP A 206 14.69 7.80 2.83
CA TRP A 206 13.57 7.42 1.98
C TRP A 206 12.27 8.09 2.43
N ILE A 207 11.48 8.49 1.42
CA ILE A 207 10.26 9.28 1.58
C ILE A 207 9.02 8.38 1.44
N GLY A 208 8.03 8.59 2.31
CA GLY A 208 6.78 7.83 2.33
C GLY A 208 6.83 6.72 3.36
N ARG A 209 6.07 6.85 4.45
CA ARG A 209 5.95 5.86 5.52
C ARG A 209 4.54 5.89 6.11
N ASN A 210 4.14 4.83 6.77
CA ASN A 210 2.92 4.80 7.58
C ASN A 210 3.30 4.76 9.06
N ILE A 211 2.82 5.72 9.85
CA ILE A 211 3.01 5.77 11.30
C ILE A 211 1.79 5.16 11.97
N LEU A 212 1.96 3.97 12.53
CA LEU A 212 0.89 3.21 13.20
C LEU A 212 0.64 3.78 14.59
N LEU A 213 -0.64 3.93 14.93
CA LEU A 213 -1.11 4.36 16.24
C LEU A 213 -1.64 3.14 16.98
N VAL A 214 -0.77 2.49 17.74
CA VAL A 214 -1.06 1.24 18.44
C VAL A 214 -1.08 1.44 19.95
N SER A 215 -1.92 0.66 20.63
CA SER A 215 -1.96 0.65 22.10
C SER A 215 -0.80 -0.14 22.71
N GLU A 216 -0.42 -1.25 22.07
CA GLU A 216 0.73 -2.07 22.38
C GLU A 216 1.56 -2.32 21.11
N PHE A 217 2.88 -2.41 21.25
CA PHE A 217 3.76 -2.70 20.10
C PHE A 217 3.85 -4.20 19.90
N THR A 218 2.77 -4.78 19.37
CA THR A 218 2.68 -6.20 18.99
C THR A 218 2.38 -6.33 17.51
N ASP A 219 2.69 -7.49 16.93
CA ASP A 219 2.38 -7.77 15.52
C ASP A 219 0.87 -7.67 15.23
N HIS A 220 0.04 -8.18 16.13
CA HIS A 220 -1.42 -8.10 16.00
C HIS A 220 -1.91 -6.65 16.00
N ASP A 221 -1.49 -5.84 16.97
CA ASP A 221 -1.94 -4.45 17.09
C ASP A 221 -1.46 -3.59 15.91
N CYS A 222 -0.24 -3.81 15.43
CA CYS A 222 0.29 -3.15 14.24
C CYS A 222 -0.54 -3.49 12.99
N LEU A 223 -0.84 -4.77 12.77
CA LEU A 223 -1.69 -5.20 11.65
C LEU A 223 -3.13 -4.69 11.80
N LYS A 224 -3.64 -4.61 13.04
CA LYS A 224 -4.99 -4.14 13.33
C LYS A 224 -5.12 -2.64 13.10
N ALA A 225 -4.07 -1.87 13.38
CA ALA A 225 -4.02 -0.46 13.02
C ALA A 225 -4.21 -0.23 11.51
N TYR A 226 -3.64 -1.08 10.65
CA TYR A 226 -3.91 -1.01 9.21
C TYR A 226 -5.36 -1.34 8.85
N ARG A 227 -5.95 -2.37 9.48
CA ARG A 227 -7.36 -2.74 9.28
C ARG A 227 -8.29 -1.58 9.62
N GLU A 228 -8.09 -0.98 10.77
CA GLU A 228 -8.99 0.03 11.35
C GLU A 228 -8.73 1.45 10.86
N GLY A 229 -7.61 1.69 10.16
CA GLY A 229 -7.21 3.04 9.75
C GLY A 229 -6.57 3.85 10.89
N SER A 230 -6.12 3.20 11.96
CA SER A 230 -5.44 3.80 13.12
C SER A 230 -3.97 4.11 12.79
N PHE A 231 -3.74 4.89 11.73
CA PHE A 231 -2.42 5.32 11.30
C PHE A 231 -2.49 6.62 10.49
N TYR A 232 -1.35 7.20 10.16
CA TYR A 232 -1.26 8.25 9.15
C TYR A 232 -0.06 8.02 8.23
N GLY A 233 -0.20 8.42 6.97
CA GLY A 233 0.94 8.49 6.06
C GLY A 233 1.81 9.69 6.40
N CYS A 234 3.12 9.59 6.29
CA CYS A 234 4.05 10.72 6.38
C CYS A 234 5.08 10.66 5.25
N LEU A 235 5.71 11.80 4.93
CA LEU A 235 6.74 11.84 3.89
C LEU A 235 8.12 11.61 4.48
N LYS A 236 8.56 12.43 5.45
CA LYS A 236 9.96 12.45 5.89
C LYS A 236 10.19 11.80 7.25
N ASP A 237 9.15 11.68 8.06
CA ASP A 237 9.23 11.34 9.48
C ASP A 237 10.25 12.19 10.25
N ASN A 238 10.24 13.50 10.03
CA ASN A 238 11.21 14.43 10.65
C ASN A 238 10.73 15.05 11.98
N GLY A 239 9.79 14.36 12.63
CA GLY A 239 9.32 14.69 13.98
C GLY A 239 8.04 15.53 14.07
N LEU A 240 7.40 15.93 12.97
CA LEU A 240 6.02 16.44 13.04
C LEU A 240 5.09 15.29 13.44
N ARG A 241 4.26 15.49 14.47
CA ARG A 241 3.38 14.44 15.00
C ARG A 241 2.02 15.00 15.38
N VAL A 242 0.99 14.17 15.18
CA VAL A 242 -0.34 14.39 15.74
C VAL A 242 -0.32 14.00 17.21
N LEU A 243 -0.68 14.93 18.09
CA LEU A 243 -0.81 14.72 19.53
C LEU A 243 -2.23 14.35 19.95
N ASN A 244 -3.22 14.87 19.21
CA ASN A 244 -4.63 14.57 19.46
C ASN A 244 -5.41 14.68 18.16
N PHE A 245 -6.38 13.78 17.98
CA PHE A 245 -7.34 13.79 16.90
C PHE A 245 -8.70 13.37 17.46
N ASN A 246 -9.71 14.20 17.26
CA ASN A 246 -11.08 13.89 17.67
C ASN A 246 -12.02 14.21 16.52
N ALA A 247 -12.86 13.23 16.16
CA ALA A 247 -13.89 13.37 15.15
C ALA A 247 -15.22 12.92 15.74
N ASN A 248 -16.25 13.73 15.53
CA ASN A 248 -17.63 13.44 15.91
C ASN A 248 -18.58 14.11 14.90
N GLU A 249 -19.89 13.93 15.09
CA GLU A 249 -20.92 14.45 14.18
C GLU A 249 -20.93 15.98 14.03
N ALA A 250 -20.37 16.72 15.00
CA ALA A 250 -20.35 18.18 14.99
C ALA A 250 -19.03 18.75 14.46
N SER A 251 -17.90 18.08 14.73
CA SER A 251 -16.59 18.65 14.44
C SER A 251 -15.47 17.63 14.31
N ILE A 252 -14.40 18.05 13.63
CA ILE A 252 -13.10 17.40 13.65
C ILE A 252 -12.08 18.37 14.24
N SER A 253 -11.34 17.94 15.24
CA SER A 253 -10.26 18.72 15.84
C SER A 253 -8.96 17.92 15.86
N VAL A 254 -7.86 18.64 15.67
CA VAL A 254 -6.52 18.07 15.59
C VAL A 254 -5.53 18.97 16.32
N LYS A 255 -4.53 18.36 16.95
CA LYS A 255 -3.40 19.06 17.56
C LYS A 255 -2.09 18.42 17.13
N THR A 256 -1.08 19.23 16.87
CA THR A 256 0.29 18.81 16.55
C THR A 256 1.26 19.25 17.63
N ASN A 257 2.47 18.69 17.60
CA ASN A 257 3.55 19.03 18.54
C ASN A 257 4.29 20.33 18.20
N ARG A 258 4.04 20.90 17.03
CA ARG A 258 4.61 22.16 16.56
C ARG A 258 3.69 22.80 15.52
N LYS A 259 3.96 24.06 15.19
CA LYS A 259 3.19 24.79 14.18
C LYS A 259 3.19 24.08 12.83
N ALA A 260 2.01 23.99 12.21
CA ALA A 260 1.77 23.38 10.92
C ALA A 260 0.64 24.11 10.17
N THR A 261 0.53 23.84 8.88
CA THR A 261 -0.63 24.16 8.05
C THR A 261 -1.55 22.96 8.02
N PHE A 262 -2.83 23.18 8.30
CA PHE A 262 -3.89 22.17 8.29
C PHE A 262 -4.81 22.42 7.10
N LYS A 263 -5.15 21.39 6.34
CA LYS A 263 -6.12 21.45 5.24
C LYS A 263 -7.20 20.40 5.44
N PHE A 264 -8.42 20.84 5.68
CA PHE A 264 -9.60 19.99 5.69
C PHE A 264 -10.17 19.91 4.28
N ILE A 265 -10.32 18.68 3.78
CA ILE A 265 -10.67 18.38 2.40
C ILE A 265 -11.92 17.49 2.38
N THR A 266 -12.86 17.82 1.50
CA THR A 266 -14.16 17.15 1.29
C THR A 266 -14.42 16.98 -0.20
N GLU A 267 -15.62 16.54 -0.59
CA GLU A 267 -16.07 16.52 -1.99
C GLU A 267 -16.05 17.90 -2.68
N LYS A 268 -15.91 18.99 -1.93
CA LYS A 268 -15.76 20.37 -2.45
C LYS A 268 -14.30 20.81 -2.58
N GLY A 269 -13.35 19.90 -2.35
CA GLY A 269 -11.93 20.22 -2.22
C GLY A 269 -11.60 20.79 -0.84
N ILE A 270 -10.60 21.68 -0.78
CA ILE A 270 -10.17 22.32 0.48
C ILE A 270 -11.26 23.28 0.95
N VAL A 271 -11.97 22.91 2.03
CA VAL A 271 -13.03 23.73 2.63
C VAL A 271 -12.49 24.64 3.73
N ARG A 272 -11.41 24.23 4.39
CA ARG A 272 -10.77 25.04 5.43
C ARG A 272 -9.26 24.84 5.43
N GLN A 273 -8.54 25.95 5.55
CA GLN A 273 -7.10 25.98 5.75
C GLN A 273 -6.75 26.91 6.91
N SER A 274 -5.89 26.45 7.81
CA SER A 274 -5.40 27.26 8.93
C SER A 274 -3.95 26.95 9.29
N GLU A 275 -3.30 27.87 9.98
CA GLU A 275 -1.96 27.70 10.53
C GLU A 275 -2.01 27.79 12.05
N GLY A 276 -1.26 26.92 12.73
CA GLY A 276 -1.25 26.88 14.19
C GLY A 276 -0.64 25.59 14.72
N GLU A 277 -0.81 25.34 16.02
CA GLU A 277 -0.50 24.03 16.63
C GLU A 277 -1.75 23.14 16.76
N ASP A 278 -2.91 23.71 16.45
CA ASP A 278 -4.19 23.03 16.42
C ASP A 278 -5.07 23.61 15.31
N ALA A 279 -6.07 22.82 14.93
CA ALA A 279 -7.13 23.25 14.03
C ALA A 279 -8.42 22.50 14.33
N CYS A 280 -9.55 23.11 13.97
CA CYS A 280 -10.87 22.54 14.14
C CYS A 280 -11.73 22.84 12.91
N PHE A 281 -12.55 21.90 12.48
CA PHE A 281 -13.51 22.01 11.39
C PHE A 281 -14.91 21.75 11.93
N GLN A 282 -15.81 22.72 11.79
CA GLN A 282 -17.20 22.63 12.24
C GLN A 282 -18.10 22.16 11.09
N ILE A 283 -18.67 20.97 11.22
CA ILE A 283 -19.36 20.29 10.11
C ILE A 283 -20.60 21.05 9.68
N SER A 284 -21.47 21.44 10.61
CA SER A 284 -22.74 22.09 10.29
C SER A 284 -22.59 23.47 9.65
N GLU A 285 -21.56 24.22 10.05
CA GLU A 285 -21.32 25.58 9.55
C GLU A 285 -20.71 25.57 8.14
N GLU A 286 -19.81 24.63 7.88
CA GLU A 286 -19.02 24.58 6.65
C GLU A 286 -19.74 23.81 5.52
N THR A 287 -20.67 22.92 5.86
CA THR A 287 -21.39 22.09 4.88
C THR A 287 -22.67 22.73 4.34
N ASN A 288 -23.21 23.79 4.97
CA ASN A 288 -24.46 24.45 4.54
C ASN A 288 -25.62 23.46 4.24
N ASN A 289 -25.79 22.42 5.06
CA ASN A 289 -26.77 21.34 4.88
C ASN A 289 -26.61 20.45 3.62
N SER A 290 -25.48 20.55 2.89
CA SER A 290 -25.15 19.52 1.91
C SER A 290 -24.74 18.22 2.60
N LYS A 291 -25.04 17.07 1.98
CA LYS A 291 -24.65 15.77 2.50
C LYS A 291 -23.13 15.63 2.41
N LEU A 292 -22.45 15.83 3.55
CA LEU A 292 -21.03 15.55 3.71
C LEU A 292 -20.78 14.05 3.55
N VAL A 293 -19.81 13.67 2.73
CA VAL A 293 -19.47 12.25 2.49
C VAL A 293 -18.22 11.86 3.26
N TYR A 294 -17.21 12.72 3.25
CA TYR A 294 -15.97 12.49 3.97
C TYR A 294 -15.31 13.81 4.36
N VAL A 295 -14.43 13.73 5.36
CA VAL A 295 -13.42 14.75 5.61
C VAL A 295 -12.09 14.05 5.78
N ARG A 296 -11.09 14.48 5.01
CA ARG A 296 -9.69 14.10 5.26
C ARG A 296 -8.86 15.34 5.60
N LEU A 297 -7.70 15.09 6.20
CA LEU A 297 -6.82 16.12 6.71
C LEU A 297 -5.40 15.91 6.23
N GLU A 298 -4.85 16.94 5.57
CA GLU A 298 -3.42 17.07 5.32
C GLU A 298 -2.80 18.06 6.31
N ILE A 299 -1.65 17.69 6.87
CA ILE A 299 -0.91 18.51 7.82
C ILE A 299 0.52 18.64 7.33
N SER A 300 0.97 19.85 7.04
CA SER A 300 2.32 20.09 6.52
C SER A 300 3.04 21.19 7.27
N ASP A 301 4.37 21.19 7.24
CA ASP A 301 5.17 22.30 7.77
C ASP A 301 6.24 22.78 6.78
N THR A 302 7.01 23.79 7.18
CA THR A 302 8.01 24.43 6.33
C THR A 302 9.24 23.57 6.03
N SER A 303 9.39 22.42 6.70
CA SER A 303 10.46 21.46 6.42
C SER A 303 10.16 20.56 5.20
N GLY A 304 8.94 20.67 4.66
CA GLY A 304 8.43 19.80 3.60
C GLY A 304 7.95 18.44 4.10
N GLU A 305 7.74 18.28 5.40
CA GLU A 305 6.97 17.15 5.94
C GLU A 305 5.48 17.32 5.59
N CYS A 306 4.82 16.21 5.31
CA CYS A 306 3.37 16.17 5.10
C CYS A 306 2.81 14.90 5.72
N LEU A 307 1.81 15.05 6.58
CA LEU A 307 1.04 13.96 7.17
C LEU A 307 -0.31 13.86 6.45
N PHE A 308 -0.70 12.64 6.11
CA PHE A 308 -1.98 12.29 5.51
C PHE A 308 -2.75 11.44 6.52
N LEU A 309 -3.72 12.04 7.20
CA LEU A 309 -4.58 11.30 8.13
C LEU A 309 -5.63 10.51 7.35
N GLN A 310 -6.06 9.38 7.90
CA GLN A 310 -7.14 8.59 7.31
C GLN A 310 -8.47 9.38 7.34
N PRO A 311 -9.33 9.20 6.32
CA PRO A 311 -10.55 9.95 6.17
C PRO A 311 -11.58 9.55 7.23
N VAL A 312 -12.34 10.53 7.70
CA VAL A 312 -13.56 10.31 8.47
C VAL A 312 -14.72 10.28 7.49
N MET A 313 -15.45 9.17 7.44
CA MET A 313 -16.59 8.97 6.56
C MET A 313 -17.90 9.39 7.26
N TYR A 314 -18.81 9.98 6.50
CA TYR A 314 -20.15 10.40 6.94
C TYR A 314 -21.20 9.77 6.01
N ASN A 315 -22.18 9.08 6.59
CA ASN A 315 -23.21 8.31 5.86
C ASN A 315 -24.58 9.00 5.87
#